data_AF-A0A1X7SRY6-F1
#
_entry.id   AF-A0A1X7SRY6-F1
#
_cell.length_a   1.000
_cell.length_b   1.000
_cell.length_c   1.000
_cell.angle_alpha   90.00
_cell.angle_beta   90.00
_cell.angle_gamma   90.00
#
_symmetry.space_group_name_H-M   'P 1'
#
loop_
_entity.id
_entity.type
_entity.pdbx_description
1 polymer ?
#
loop_
_entity_poly.entity_id
_entity_poly.type
_entity_poly.pdbx_seq_one_letter_code
_entity_poly.pdbx_strand_id
1 'polypeptide(L)'
;MTLDYLIKTPAKKYDPKNITQISGNDALIEFIAGDLIPLSVVDSTNFKKFIEILDPKYQVPSQKHLSNVLLKKKYSVVKNKVIEKVSKATTINLAIDLWSNRQMKSYLGITGHFISKQWELESVMLGCNRVIGRHTSDNILSWYEEVVAEFLLSTK
;
A
#
# COMPACT_ATOMS: atom_id res chain seq x y z
N MET A 1 41.42 -10.94 2.75
CA MET A 1 40.25 -11.85 2.70
C MET A 1 39.22 -11.18 1.79
N THR A 2 39.08 -11.62 0.54
CA THR A 2 38.19 -10.96 -0.44
C THR A 2 36.73 -11.30 -0.14
N LEU A 3 35.80 -10.38 -0.46
CA LEU A 3 34.36 -10.58 -0.27
C LEU A 3 33.85 -11.87 -0.94
N ASP A 4 34.51 -12.28 -2.03
CA ASP A 4 34.23 -13.51 -2.77
C ASP A 4 34.54 -14.80 -1.98
N TYR A 5 35.36 -14.73 -0.92
CA TYR A 5 35.70 -15.89 -0.10
C TYR A 5 34.58 -16.27 0.88
N LEU A 6 33.70 -15.33 1.26
CA LEU A 6 32.58 -15.57 2.19
C LEU A 6 31.36 -16.20 1.51
N ILE A 7 31.31 -16.23 0.17
CA ILE A 7 30.18 -16.73 -0.63
C ILE A 7 30.45 -18.17 -1.12
N LYS A 8 30.95 -19.06 -0.25
CA LYS A 8 31.43 -20.40 -0.68
C LYS A 8 30.50 -21.59 -0.41
N THR A 9 29.23 -21.37 -0.12
CA THR A 9 28.22 -22.44 -0.25
C THR A 9 26.85 -21.83 -0.47
N PRO A 10 26.08 -22.23 -1.51
CA PRO A 10 24.73 -21.72 -1.68
C PRO A 10 23.88 -22.16 -0.49
N ALA A 11 23.49 -21.19 0.33
CA ALA A 11 22.62 -21.46 1.47
C ALA A 11 21.25 -21.92 0.96
N LYS A 12 20.70 -22.98 1.56
CA LYS A 12 19.33 -23.42 1.25
C LYS A 12 18.37 -22.25 1.52
N LYS A 13 17.70 -21.79 0.47
CA LYS A 13 16.74 -20.68 0.56
C LYS A 13 15.58 -21.04 1.50
N TYR A 14 14.99 -20.02 2.13
CA TYR A 14 13.83 -20.23 2.99
C TYR A 14 12.64 -20.76 2.19
N ASP A 15 11.84 -21.63 2.84
CA ASP A 15 10.51 -21.98 2.34
C ASP A 15 9.60 -20.74 2.36
N PRO A 16 8.66 -20.57 1.41
CA PRO A 16 7.72 -19.45 1.43
C PRO A 16 6.88 -19.32 2.72
N LYS A 17 6.69 -20.41 3.47
CA LYS A 17 5.99 -20.43 4.76
C LYS A 17 6.91 -20.16 5.95
N ASN A 18 8.22 -20.04 5.74
CA ASN A 18 9.17 -19.70 6.78
C ASN A 18 8.88 -18.30 7.33
N ILE A 19 8.93 -18.15 8.65
CA ILE A 19 8.58 -16.89 9.32
C ILE A 19 9.50 -15.74 8.91
N THR A 20 10.80 -15.98 8.73
CA THR A 20 11.75 -14.97 8.27
C THR A 20 11.43 -14.50 6.85
N GLN A 21 11.04 -15.42 5.96
CA GLN A 21 10.62 -15.07 4.60
C GLN A 21 9.34 -14.22 4.60
N ILE A 22 8.36 -14.57 5.44
CA ILE A 22 7.09 -13.84 5.56
C ILE A 22 7.32 -12.44 6.15
N SER A 23 8.06 -12.34 7.25
CA SER A 23 8.37 -11.07 7.90
C SER A 23 9.23 -10.17 7.02
N GLY A 24 10.21 -10.74 6.29
CA GLY A 24 11.02 -9.98 5.34
C GLY A 24 10.19 -9.43 4.18
N ASN A 25 9.22 -10.21 3.66
CA ASN A 25 8.30 -9.73 2.63
C ASN A 25 7.40 -8.59 3.14
N ASP A 26 6.93 -8.65 4.39
CA ASP A 26 6.10 -7.58 4.98
C ASP A 26 6.91 -6.30 5.19
N ALA A 27 8.11 -6.41 5.76
CA ALA A 27 9.02 -5.27 5.94
C ALA A 27 9.42 -4.64 4.60
N LEU A 28 9.66 -5.44 3.56
CA LEU A 28 9.95 -4.95 2.22
C LEU A 28 8.78 -4.18 1.61
N ILE A 29 7.54 -4.66 1.80
CA ILE A 29 6.35 -3.92 1.36
C ILE A 29 6.19 -2.62 2.13
N GLU A 30 6.44 -2.61 3.44
CA GLU A 30 6.40 -1.39 4.26
C GLU A 30 7.45 -0.36 3.81
N PHE A 31 8.68 -0.80 3.55
CA PHE A 31 9.72 0.05 2.99
C PHE A 31 9.29 0.65 1.64
N ILE A 32 8.81 -0.18 0.72
CA ILE A 32 8.40 0.29 -0.61
C ILE A 32 7.22 1.26 -0.53
N ALA A 33 6.17 0.90 0.21
CA ALA A 33 4.94 1.68 0.26
C ALA A 33 5.07 2.93 1.15
N GLY A 34 5.79 2.82 2.27
CA GLY A 34 6.02 3.91 3.20
C GLY A 34 6.93 5.00 2.63
N ASP A 35 7.98 4.59 1.90
CA ASP A 35 8.95 5.52 1.33
C ASP A 35 8.67 5.87 -0.14
N LEU A 36 7.53 5.43 -0.68
CA LEU A 36 7.10 5.66 -2.08
C LEU A 36 8.13 5.20 -3.12
N ILE A 37 8.84 4.11 -2.84
CA ILE A 37 9.86 3.56 -3.72
C ILE A 37 9.20 2.78 -4.86
N PRO A 38 9.74 2.85 -6.09
CA PRO A 38 9.23 2.05 -7.19
C PRO A 38 9.29 0.54 -6.88
N LEU A 39 8.22 -0.19 -7.19
CA LEU A 39 8.17 -1.64 -7.03
C LEU A 39 9.29 -2.37 -7.79
N SER A 40 9.83 -1.76 -8.85
CA SER A 40 10.97 -2.31 -9.62
C SER A 40 12.30 -2.32 -8.86
N VAL A 41 12.37 -1.73 -7.65
CA VAL A 41 13.58 -1.79 -6.81
C VAL A 41 14.05 -3.22 -6.58
N VAL A 42 13.10 -4.17 -6.49
CA VAL A 42 13.42 -5.57 -6.26
C VAL A 42 14.04 -6.27 -7.46
N ASP A 43 13.99 -5.67 -8.64
CA ASP A 43 14.64 -6.18 -9.83
C ASP A 43 16.08 -5.69 -9.99
N SER A 44 16.48 -4.65 -9.22
CA SER A 44 17.84 -4.12 -9.22
C SER A 44 18.86 -5.18 -8.79
N THR A 45 19.87 -5.40 -9.63
CA THR A 45 20.98 -6.33 -9.34
C THR A 45 21.73 -5.92 -8.08
N ASN A 46 21.94 -4.62 -7.86
CA ASN A 46 22.63 -4.13 -6.66
C ASN A 46 21.80 -4.34 -5.40
N PHE A 47 20.48 -4.14 -5.47
CA PHE A 47 19.58 -4.43 -4.36
C PHE A 47 19.58 -5.92 -4.02
N LYS A 48 19.46 -6.79 -5.02
CA LYS A 48 19.52 -8.26 -4.83
C LYS A 48 20.85 -8.68 -4.19
N LYS A 49 21.97 -8.14 -4.66
CA LYS A 49 23.30 -8.41 -4.10
C LYS A 49 23.42 -7.94 -2.65
N PHE A 50 22.90 -6.75 -2.34
CA PHE A 50 22.87 -6.22 -0.98
C PHE A 50 22.10 -7.15 -0.04
N ILE A 51 20.89 -7.57 -0.44
CA ILE A 51 20.07 -8.50 0.36
C ILE A 51 20.72 -9.88 0.48
N GLU A 52 21.35 -10.39 -0.58
CA GLU A 52 22.06 -11.68 -0.54
C GLU A 52 23.26 -11.67 0.42
N ILE A 53 23.96 -10.54 0.55
CA ILE A 53 25.04 -10.37 1.54
C ILE A 53 24.48 -10.34 2.96
N LEU A 54 23.33 -9.67 3.18
CA LEU A 54 22.70 -9.56 4.49
C LEU A 54 22.06 -10.87 4.96
N ASP A 55 21.27 -11.50 4.09
CA ASP A 55 20.67 -12.81 4.32
C ASP A 55 20.65 -13.64 3.02
N PRO A 56 21.62 -14.54 2.81
CA PRO A 56 21.71 -15.35 1.61
C PRO A 56 20.58 -16.38 1.48
N LYS A 57 19.77 -16.63 2.52
CA LYS A 57 18.63 -17.56 2.48
C LYS A 57 17.33 -16.87 2.07
N TYR A 58 17.22 -15.56 2.24
CA TYR A 58 16.05 -14.80 1.84
C TYR A 58 15.87 -14.79 0.32
N GLN A 59 14.63 -14.97 -0.12
CA GLN A 59 14.25 -14.88 -1.51
C GLN A 59 13.56 -13.55 -1.76
N VAL A 60 14.24 -12.65 -2.50
CA VAL A 60 13.64 -11.39 -2.91
C VAL A 60 12.44 -11.70 -3.83
N PRO A 61 11.21 -11.27 -3.49
CA PRO A 61 10.05 -11.54 -4.32
C PRO A 61 10.14 -10.80 -5.66
N SER A 62 9.54 -11.35 -6.71
CA SER A 62 9.44 -10.65 -7.99
C SER A 62 8.51 -9.44 -7.90
N GLN A 63 8.74 -8.44 -8.76
CA GLN A 63 7.86 -7.27 -8.86
C GLN A 63 6.38 -7.68 -9.06
N LYS A 64 6.13 -8.73 -9.87
CA LYS A 64 4.78 -9.26 -10.12
C LYS A 64 4.15 -9.87 -8.87
N HIS A 65 4.94 -10.56 -8.03
CA HIS A 65 4.44 -11.13 -6.79
C HIS A 65 4.17 -10.03 -5.75
N LEU A 66 5.04 -9.02 -5.66
CA LEU A 66 4.81 -7.84 -4.83
C LEU A 66 3.50 -7.15 -5.20
N SER A 67 3.31 -6.79 -6.47
CA SER A 67 2.16 -6.01 -6.90
C SER A 67 0.84 -6.77 -6.79
N ASN A 68 0.81 -8.04 -7.21
CA ASN A 68 -0.43 -8.79 -7.33
C ASN A 68 -0.84 -9.54 -6.06
N VAL A 69 0.08 -9.78 -5.12
CA VAL A 69 -0.17 -10.59 -3.93
C VAL A 69 0.14 -9.81 -2.66
N LEU A 70 1.40 -9.45 -2.46
CA LEU A 70 1.86 -8.91 -1.17
C LEU A 70 1.28 -7.51 -0.89
N LEU A 71 1.30 -6.63 -1.88
CA LEU A 71 0.75 -5.28 -1.76
C LEU A 71 -0.77 -5.30 -1.59
N LYS A 72 -1.49 -6.16 -2.31
CA LYS A 72 -2.94 -6.32 -2.14
C LYS A 72 -3.29 -6.81 -0.73
N LYS A 73 -2.54 -7.79 -0.22
CA LYS A 73 -2.72 -8.27 1.16
C LYS A 73 -2.49 -7.15 2.18
N LYS A 74 -1.42 -6.36 2.01
CA LYS A 74 -1.13 -5.22 2.91
C LYS A 74 -2.22 -4.16 2.82
N TYR A 75 -2.68 -3.81 1.61
CA TYR A 75 -3.78 -2.89 1.39
C TYR A 75 -5.03 -3.33 2.14
N SER A 76 -5.44 -4.60 2.03
CA SER A 76 -6.61 -5.11 2.78
C SER A 76 -6.47 -4.95 4.30
N VAL A 77 -5.28 -5.21 4.85
CA VAL A 77 -5.02 -5.02 6.29
C VAL A 77 -5.12 -3.55 6.68
N VAL A 78 -4.49 -2.65 5.92
CA VAL A 78 -4.51 -1.21 6.20
C VAL A 78 -5.92 -0.65 6.03
N LYS A 79 -6.64 -1.04 4.98
CA LYS A 79 -8.03 -0.66 4.74
C LYS A 79 -8.94 -1.06 5.90
N ASN A 80 -8.83 -2.29 6.40
CA ASN A 80 -9.62 -2.73 7.55
C ASN A 80 -9.33 -1.90 8.81
N LYS A 81 -8.07 -1.50 9.04
CA LYS A 81 -7.72 -0.58 10.13
C LYS A 81 -8.34 0.80 9.94
N VAL A 82 -8.39 1.33 8.71
CA VAL A 82 -9.06 2.60 8.41
C VAL A 82 -10.56 2.49 8.67
N ILE A 83 -11.21 1.43 8.20
CA ILE A 83 -12.64 1.17 8.46
C ILE A 83 -12.90 1.10 9.98
N GLU A 84 -12.05 0.39 10.73
CA GLU A 84 -12.18 0.29 12.19
C GLU A 84 -11.99 1.64 12.90
N LYS A 85 -11.08 2.49 12.41
CA LYS A 85 -10.90 3.85 12.93
C LYS A 85 -12.13 4.71 12.68
N VAL A 86 -12.61 4.73 11.44
CA VAL A 86 -13.76 5.56 11.07
C VAL A 86 -15.06 5.06 11.72
N SER A 87 -15.21 3.75 11.93
CA SER A 87 -16.39 3.21 12.62
C SER A 87 -16.52 3.72 14.07
N LYS A 88 -15.42 4.10 14.71
CA LYS A 88 -15.39 4.69 16.06
C LYS A 88 -15.68 6.19 16.09
N ALA A 89 -15.60 6.89 14.96
CA ALA A 89 -15.89 8.32 14.87
C ALA A 89 -17.40 8.60 15.01
N THR A 90 -17.81 9.60 15.77
CA THR A 90 -19.24 9.99 15.84
C THR A 90 -19.70 10.65 14.55
N THR A 91 -18.86 11.50 13.98
CA THR A 91 -19.13 12.24 12.74
C THR A 91 -17.83 12.30 11.94
N ILE A 92 -17.96 12.28 10.62
CA ILE A 92 -16.84 12.41 9.70
C ILE A 92 -17.14 13.50 8.67
N ASN A 93 -16.17 14.36 8.41
CA ASN A 93 -16.20 15.29 7.29
C ASN A 93 -15.39 14.68 6.13
N LEU A 94 -15.93 14.75 4.92
CA LEU A 94 -15.27 14.25 3.73
C LEU A 94 -14.80 15.42 2.86
N ALA A 95 -13.49 15.46 2.61
CA ALA A 95 -12.89 16.34 1.63
C ALA A 95 -12.70 15.57 0.33
N ILE A 96 -13.25 16.11 -0.76
CA ILE A 96 -13.17 15.52 -2.10
C ILE A 96 -12.23 16.39 -2.93
N ASP A 97 -11.21 15.78 -3.52
CA ASP A 97 -10.30 16.41 -4.46
C ASP A 97 -10.37 15.70 -5.81
N LEU A 98 -10.51 16.49 -6.88
CA LEU A 98 -10.61 16.01 -8.26
C LEU A 98 -9.56 16.73 -9.09
N TRP A 99 -8.60 15.97 -9.59
CA TRP A 99 -7.51 16.53 -10.38
C TRP A 99 -7.23 15.68 -11.62
N SER A 100 -6.64 16.31 -12.63
CA SER A 100 -6.09 15.64 -13.79
C SER A 100 -4.58 15.74 -13.79
N ASN A 101 -3.89 14.65 -14.09
CA ASN A 101 -2.44 14.70 -14.28
C ASN A 101 -2.08 15.25 -15.68
N ARG A 102 -0.78 15.43 -15.93
CA ARG A 102 -0.25 15.93 -17.22
C ARG A 102 -0.57 15.04 -18.43
N GLN A 103 -0.95 13.79 -18.20
CA GLN A 103 -1.39 12.85 -19.23
C GLN A 103 -2.92 12.86 -19.41
N MET A 104 -3.62 13.87 -18.88
CA MET A 104 -5.08 14.00 -18.91
C MET A 104 -5.80 12.79 -18.28
N LYS A 105 -5.17 12.14 -17.30
CA LYS A 105 -5.83 11.11 -16.47
C LYS A 105 -6.38 11.77 -15.23
N SER A 106 -7.68 11.62 -15.03
CA SER A 106 -8.41 12.15 -13.88
C SER A 106 -8.35 11.20 -12.69
N TYR A 107 -8.30 11.79 -11.50
CA TYR A 107 -8.29 11.08 -10.23
C TYR A 107 -9.26 11.75 -9.26
N LEU A 108 -9.88 10.90 -8.43
CA LEU A 108 -10.73 11.28 -7.31
C LEU A 108 -10.02 10.86 -6.02
N GLY A 109 -9.64 11.85 -5.23
CA GLY A 109 -9.17 11.69 -3.87
C GLY A 109 -10.30 11.98 -2.90
N ILE A 110 -10.48 11.11 -1.90
CA ILE A 110 -11.42 11.36 -0.80
C ILE A 110 -10.66 11.15 0.51
N THR A 111 -10.60 12.22 1.31
CA THR A 111 -10.01 12.20 2.65
C THR A 111 -11.10 12.40 3.68
N GLY A 112 -11.10 11.55 4.71
CA GLY A 112 -11.99 11.66 5.86
C GLY A 112 -11.29 12.34 7.02
N HIS A 113 -11.96 13.31 7.64
CA HIS A 113 -11.49 14.04 8.81
C HIS A 113 -12.49 13.88 9.97
N PHE A 114 -12.00 13.50 11.14
CA PHE A 114 -12.85 13.32 12.33
C PHE A 114 -12.06 13.56 13.62
N ILE A 115 -12.78 13.81 14.71
CA ILE A 115 -12.19 13.90 16.05
C ILE A 115 -12.25 12.51 16.71
N SER A 116 -11.09 12.00 17.14
CA SER A 116 -10.98 10.72 17.84
C SER A 116 -11.54 10.81 19.27
N LYS A 117 -11.67 9.66 19.93
CA LYS A 117 -12.10 9.62 21.35
C LYS A 117 -11.10 10.31 22.29
N GLN A 118 -9.85 10.46 21.84
CA GLN A 118 -8.77 11.12 22.56
C GLN A 118 -8.77 12.64 22.30
N TRP A 119 -9.78 13.17 21.59
CA TRP A 119 -9.88 14.57 21.21
C TRP A 119 -8.77 15.04 20.25
N GLU A 120 -8.31 14.12 19.39
CA GLU A 120 -7.30 14.40 18.38
C GLU A 120 -7.94 14.44 16.99
N LEU A 121 -7.50 15.38 16.15
CA LEU A 121 -7.89 15.41 14.74
C LEU A 121 -7.20 14.27 13.98
N GLU A 122 -7.99 13.30 13.51
CA GLU A 122 -7.52 12.25 12.62
C GLU A 122 -7.90 12.55 11.17
N SER A 123 -6.98 12.23 10.27
CA SER A 123 -7.18 12.33 8.82
C SER A 123 -6.82 10.98 8.18
N VAL A 124 -7.72 10.44 7.36
CA VAL A 124 -7.55 9.15 6.69
C VAL A 124 -7.86 9.27 5.20
N MET A 125 -6.97 8.73 4.37
CA MET A 125 -7.23 8.56 2.94
C MET A 125 -8.22 7.41 2.76
N LEU A 126 -9.39 7.71 2.19
CA LEU A 126 -10.43 6.72 1.89
C LEU A 126 -10.29 6.25 0.43
N GLY A 127 -10.07 7.15 -0.51
CA GLY A 127 -9.94 6.78 -1.91
C GLY A 127 -8.91 7.63 -2.61
N CYS A 128 -8.15 7.02 -3.52
CA CYS A 128 -7.36 7.72 -4.53
C CYS A 128 -7.49 6.94 -5.83
N ASN A 129 -8.63 7.15 -6.48
CA ASN A 129 -9.08 6.30 -7.58
C ASN A 129 -8.88 7.02 -8.89
N ARG A 130 -8.36 6.31 -9.89
CA ARG A 130 -8.41 6.79 -11.26
C ARG A 130 -9.86 6.73 -11.74
N VAL A 131 -10.39 7.85 -12.20
CA VAL A 131 -11.75 7.93 -12.72
C VAL A 131 -11.72 8.08 -14.25
N ILE A 132 -12.72 7.50 -14.92
CA ILE A 132 -12.83 7.51 -16.38
C ILE A 132 -14.21 8.03 -16.75
N GLY A 133 -14.25 9.03 -17.62
CA GLY A 133 -15.49 9.64 -18.08
C GLY A 133 -15.50 11.16 -17.91
N ARG A 134 -16.66 11.77 -18.17
CA ARG A 134 -16.85 13.21 -18.01
C ARG A 134 -17.06 13.55 -16.53
N HIS A 135 -16.58 14.71 -16.10
CA HIS A 135 -16.75 15.19 -14.71
C HIS A 135 -18.12 15.86 -14.53
N THR A 136 -19.19 15.15 -14.87
CA THR A 136 -20.57 15.59 -14.60
C THR A 136 -20.90 15.35 -13.13
N SER A 137 -21.90 16.06 -12.60
CA SER A 137 -22.42 15.84 -11.25
C SER A 137 -22.72 14.37 -10.97
N ASP A 138 -23.39 13.70 -11.91
CA ASP A 138 -23.85 12.33 -11.74
C ASP A 138 -22.69 11.33 -11.67
N ASN A 139 -21.64 11.54 -12.47
CA ASN A 139 -20.46 10.68 -12.44
C ASN A 139 -19.65 10.90 -11.16
N ILE A 140 -19.51 12.15 -10.72
CA ILE A 140 -18.82 12.47 -9.46
C ILE A 140 -19.55 11.85 -8.28
N LEU A 141 -20.90 11.94 -8.26
CA LEU A 141 -21.72 11.31 -7.23
C LEU A 141 -21.54 9.80 -7.23
N SER A 142 -21.57 9.15 -8.39
CA SER A 142 -21.36 7.70 -8.52
C SER A 142 -20.01 7.26 -7.97
N TRP A 143 -18.92 7.93 -8.37
CA TRP A 143 -17.58 7.62 -7.86
C TRP A 143 -17.44 7.87 -6.35
N TYR A 144 -18.11 8.90 -5.84
CA TYR A 144 -18.17 9.18 -4.41
C TYR A 144 -18.91 8.06 -3.66
N GLU A 145 -20.08 7.65 -4.13
CA GLU A 145 -20.88 6.58 -3.52
C GLU A 145 -20.14 5.24 -3.51
N GLU A 146 -19.38 4.92 -4.56
CA GLU A 146 -18.53 3.74 -4.60
C GLU A 146 -17.51 3.72 -3.46
N VAL A 147 -16.81 4.84 -3.21
CA VAL A 147 -15.81 4.94 -2.13
C VAL A 147 -16.49 4.92 -0.75
N VAL A 148 -17.60 5.64 -0.59
CA VAL A 148 -18.38 5.66 0.66
C VAL A 148 -18.88 4.26 1.02
N ALA A 149 -19.38 3.52 0.04
CA ALA A 149 -19.80 2.13 0.22
C ALA A 149 -18.61 1.21 0.54
N GLU A 150 -17.48 1.38 -0.17
CA GLU A 150 -16.27 0.60 0.04
C GLU A 150 -15.73 0.70 1.48
N PHE A 151 -15.90 1.86 2.12
CA PHE A 151 -15.46 2.14 3.49
C PHE A 151 -16.57 2.06 4.55
N LEU A 152 -17.75 1.55 4.17
CA LEU A 152 -18.90 1.37 5.06
C LEU A 152 -19.36 2.66 5.74
N LEU A 153 -19.30 3.78 5.02
CA LEU A 153 -19.65 5.10 5.53
C LEU A 153 -21.10 5.52 5.22
N SER A 154 -21.87 4.69 4.53
CA SER A 154 -23.25 5.01 4.11
C SER A 154 -24.26 5.23 5.26
N THR A 155 -23.85 5.01 6.51
CA THR A 155 -24.70 5.12 7.70
C THR A 155 -24.19 6.15 8.72
N LYS A 156 -23.17 6.92 8.35
CA LYS A 156 -22.48 7.90 9.21
C LYS A 156 -22.98 9.32 8.98
#